data_AF-A0A9P1A7H2-F1
#
_entry.id   AF-A0A9P1A7H2-F1
#
_cell.length_a   1.000
_cell.length_b   1.000
_cell.length_c   1.000
_cell.angle_alpha   90.00
_cell.angle_beta   90.00
_cell.angle_gamma   90.00
#
_symmetry.space_group_name_H-M   'P 1'
#
loop_
_entity.id
_entity.type
_entity.pdbx_description
1 polymer ?
#
loop_
_entity_poly.entity_id
_entity_poly.type
_entity_poly.pdbx_seq_one_letter_code
_entity_poly.pdbx_strand_id
1 'polypeptide(L)'
;MMAITCGYIYEYYQKNKPEPAIPVQSWEKYMSQTGPFIRVNTVSAPLKGSFPLDHEGTCKLEMLNYMVCLHEKKQQNSECRHVAKDYFECRMQHGLMDKEEWRKLGYGESPATEKQQISQ
;
A
#
# COMPACT_ATOMS: atom_id res chain seq x y z
N MET A 1 -0.67 6.22 49.03
CA MET A 1 -0.93 7.58 48.51
C MET A 1 -0.51 7.70 47.04
N MET A 2 -1.07 6.89 46.12
CA MET A 2 -0.80 6.98 44.66
C MET A 2 -2.04 6.64 43.80
N ALA A 3 -3.25 6.77 44.34
CA ALA A 3 -4.50 6.65 43.56
C ALA A 3 -5.00 8.01 43.02
N ILE A 4 -4.38 9.11 43.45
CA ILE A 4 -4.82 10.49 43.12
C ILE A 4 -4.33 10.92 41.73
N THR A 5 -3.34 10.24 41.15
CA THR A 5 -2.72 10.69 39.89
C THR A 5 -3.56 10.33 38.66
N CYS A 6 -4.20 9.16 38.61
CA CYS A 6 -4.99 8.76 37.45
C CYS A 6 -6.32 9.52 37.35
N GLY A 7 -7.01 9.76 38.47
CA GLY A 7 -8.25 10.52 38.51
C GLY A 7 -8.05 11.99 38.14
N TYR A 8 -7.02 12.62 38.69
CA TYR A 8 -6.71 14.02 38.39
C TYR A 8 -6.30 14.24 36.93
N ILE A 9 -5.49 13.34 36.35
CA ILE A 9 -5.12 13.41 34.93
C ILE A 9 -6.33 13.19 34.04
N TYR A 10 -7.21 12.23 34.38
CA TYR A 10 -8.43 11.99 33.63
C TYR A 10 -9.38 13.20 33.69
N GLU A 11 -9.61 13.78 34.86
CA GLU A 11 -10.42 15.00 35.02
C GLU A 11 -9.80 16.21 34.30
N TYR A 12 -8.48 16.39 34.38
CA TYR A 12 -7.78 17.46 33.66
C TYR A 12 -7.92 17.29 32.14
N TYR A 13 -7.81 16.06 31.63
CA TYR A 13 -8.01 15.77 30.22
C TYR A 13 -9.46 16.03 29.79
N GLN A 14 -10.45 15.64 30.59
CA GLN A 14 -11.86 15.93 30.30
C GLN A 14 -12.15 17.44 30.29
N LYS A 15 -11.54 18.21 31.19
CA LYS A 15 -11.75 19.66 31.31
C LYS A 15 -11.06 20.47 30.20
N ASN A 16 -9.97 19.95 29.63
CA ASN A 16 -9.17 20.66 28.62
C ASN A 16 -9.14 19.94 27.25
N LYS A 17 -10.04 18.98 27.01
CA LYS A 17 -10.13 18.31 25.71
C LYS A 17 -10.57 19.34 24.67
N PRO A 18 -9.80 19.57 23.59
CA PRO A 18 -10.22 20.46 22.52
C PRO A 18 -11.52 19.91 21.92
N GLU A 19 -12.46 20.80 21.63
CA GLU A 19 -13.67 20.45 20.89
C GLU A 19 -13.24 19.78 19.58
N PRO A 20 -13.84 18.65 19.19
CA PRO A 20 -13.46 17.98 17.96
C PRO A 20 -13.53 18.98 16.81
N ALA A 21 -12.41 19.18 16.11
CA ALA A 21 -12.31 20.15 15.01
C ALA A 21 -13.25 19.85 13.82
N ILE A 22 -14.00 18.75 13.91
CA ILE A 22 -14.96 18.28 12.92
C ILE A 22 -16.27 18.01 13.67
N PRO A 23 -17.41 18.61 13.28
CA PRO A 23 -18.69 18.36 13.93
C PRO A 23 -19.00 16.89 13.79
N VAL A 24 -19.15 16.22 14.94
CA VAL A 24 -19.55 14.82 15.02
C VAL A 24 -20.73 14.60 14.09
N GLN A 25 -21.81 15.38 14.15
CA GLN A 25 -23.02 15.17 13.32
C GLN A 25 -22.87 15.17 11.77
N SER A 26 -21.67 15.35 11.20
CA SER A 26 -21.45 15.49 9.75
C SER A 26 -20.82 14.27 9.04
N TRP A 27 -20.54 13.14 9.71
CA TRP A 27 -19.95 11.99 9.00
C TRP A 27 -20.87 11.40 7.93
N GLU A 28 -22.20 11.41 8.14
CA GLU A 28 -23.20 11.00 7.14
C GLU A 28 -23.16 11.92 5.91
N LYS A 29 -23.01 13.22 6.14
CA LYS A 29 -22.91 14.25 5.08
C LYS A 29 -21.59 14.16 4.31
N TYR A 30 -20.49 13.81 4.98
CA TYR A 30 -19.18 13.68 4.35
C TYR A 30 -19.03 12.37 3.56
N MET A 31 -19.62 11.28 4.06
CA MET A 31 -19.61 9.97 3.38
C MET A 31 -20.65 9.82 2.25
N SER A 32 -21.56 10.78 2.09
CA SER A 32 -22.55 10.83 1.00
C SER A 32 -22.15 11.77 -0.15
N GLN A 33 -21.09 12.57 0.02
CA GLN A 33 -20.66 13.56 -0.97
C GLN A 33 -19.59 13.08 -1.95
N THR A 34 -18.99 11.90 -1.73
CA THR A 34 -17.93 11.37 -2.59
C THR A 34 -18.47 10.40 -3.64
N GLY A 35 -19.14 10.95 -4.67
CA GLY A 35 -19.22 10.37 -6.02
C GLY A 35 -20.00 9.05 -6.22
N PRO A 36 -20.09 8.57 -7.47
CA PRO A 36 -20.84 7.38 -7.88
C PRO A 36 -20.10 6.08 -7.53
N PHE A 37 -19.51 6.00 -6.34
CA PHE A 37 -18.96 4.74 -5.85
C PHE A 37 -20.13 3.92 -5.35
N ILE A 38 -20.59 2.98 -6.18
CA ILE A 38 -21.53 1.93 -5.78
C ILE A 38 -20.93 1.31 -4.51
N ARG A 39 -21.54 1.59 -3.36
CA ARG A 39 -21.29 0.79 -2.15
C ARG A 39 -21.77 -0.60 -2.52
N VAL A 40 -20.83 -1.50 -2.80
CA VAL A 40 -21.09 -2.90 -3.09
C VAL A 40 -21.87 -3.45 -1.89
N ASN A 41 -23.20 -3.51 -2.01
CA ASN A 41 -24.11 -3.88 -0.94
C ASN A 41 -24.12 -5.40 -0.70
N THR A 42 -23.57 -6.15 -1.65
CA THR A 42 -23.36 -7.59 -1.58
C THR A 42 -21.86 -7.85 -1.73
N VAL A 43 -21.19 -8.24 -0.65
CA VAL A 43 -19.76 -8.55 -0.66
C VAL A 43 -19.54 -9.76 -1.57
N SER A 44 -19.18 -9.51 -2.82
CA SER A 44 -18.65 -10.53 -3.72
C SER A 44 -17.15 -10.64 -3.44
N ALA A 45 -16.64 -11.86 -3.36
CA ALA A 45 -15.22 -12.08 -3.15
C ALA A 45 -14.43 -11.43 -4.32
N PRO A 46 -13.26 -10.83 -4.05
CA PRO A 46 -12.40 -10.34 -5.11
C PRO A 46 -12.07 -11.47 -6.10
N LEU A 47 -12.06 -11.16 -7.39
CA LEU A 47 -11.84 -12.15 -8.46
C LEU A 47 -10.56 -12.97 -8.29
N LYS A 48 -9.52 -12.40 -7.68
CA LYS A 48 -8.23 -13.04 -7.42
C LYS A 48 -7.97 -13.32 -5.92
N GLY A 49 -9.01 -13.22 -5.08
CA GLY A 49 -8.88 -13.34 -3.63
C GLY A 49 -8.12 -12.16 -2.99
N SER A 50 -7.78 -12.31 -1.71
CA SER A 50 -6.91 -11.39 -0.98
C SER A 50 -5.45 -11.72 -1.23
N PHE A 51 -4.62 -10.70 -1.50
CA PHE A 51 -3.20 -10.88 -1.75
C PHE A 51 -2.50 -11.53 -0.55
N PRO A 52 -1.77 -12.65 -0.72
CA PRO A 52 -1.06 -13.30 0.37
C PRO A 52 -0.05 -12.35 1.03
N LEU A 53 0.01 -12.35 2.37
CA LEU A 53 1.05 -11.63 3.10
C LEU A 53 2.31 -12.50 3.18
N ASP A 54 3.47 -11.88 3.02
CA ASP A 54 4.77 -12.53 3.23
C ASP A 54 5.08 -12.58 4.73
N HIS A 55 4.52 -13.56 5.43
CA HIS A 55 4.67 -13.69 6.88
C HIS A 55 6.08 -14.12 7.30
N GLU A 56 6.74 -14.94 6.50
CA GLU A 56 8.09 -15.46 6.77
C GLU A 56 9.19 -14.48 6.32
N GLY A 57 8.83 -13.48 5.52
CA GLY A 57 9.76 -12.49 5.00
C GLY A 57 10.65 -13.05 3.90
N THR A 58 10.18 -14.05 3.16
CA THR A 58 10.94 -14.75 2.12
C THR A 58 11.41 -13.80 1.02
N CYS A 59 10.59 -12.79 0.69
CA CYS A 59 10.90 -11.77 -0.32
C CYS A 59 11.22 -10.40 0.31
N LYS A 60 11.63 -10.39 1.59
CA LYS A 60 11.89 -9.15 2.32
C LYS A 60 13.08 -8.38 1.75
N LEU A 61 14.09 -9.07 1.24
CA LEU A 61 15.29 -8.41 0.70
C LEU A 61 14.96 -7.62 -0.57
N GLU A 62 14.27 -8.24 -1.52
CA GLU A 62 13.84 -7.63 -2.77
C GLU A 62 12.85 -6.49 -2.50
N MET A 63 11.94 -6.70 -1.53
CA MET A 63 11.04 -5.65 -1.05
C MET A 63 11.81 -4.43 -0.53
N LEU A 64 12.81 -4.64 0.33
CA LEU A 64 13.63 -3.55 0.86
C LEU A 64 14.43 -2.85 -0.23
N ASN A 65 15.04 -3.58 -1.16
CA ASN A 65 15.76 -3.00 -2.29
C ASN A 65 14.85 -2.09 -3.12
N TYR A 66 13.61 -2.53 -3.37
CA TYR A 66 12.63 -1.71 -4.09
C TYR A 66 12.26 -0.44 -3.30
N MET A 67 12.02 -0.56 -1.98
CA MET A 67 11.70 0.59 -1.13
C MET A 67 12.86 1.59 -1.03
N VAL A 68 14.09 1.11 -0.94
CA VAL A 68 15.29 1.95 -0.97
C VAL A 68 15.38 2.70 -2.30
N CYS A 69 15.19 2.01 -3.43
CA CYS A 69 15.18 2.67 -4.74
C CYS A 69 14.11 3.78 -4.79
N LEU A 70 12.88 3.50 -4.36
CA LEU A 70 11.81 4.50 -4.35
C LEU A 70 12.20 5.71 -3.51
N HIS A 71 12.79 5.49 -2.34
CA HIS A 71 13.27 6.57 -1.48
C HIS A 71 14.34 7.43 -2.18
N GLU A 72 15.36 6.80 -2.76
CA GLU A 72 16.46 7.49 -3.45
C GLU A 72 16.00 8.25 -4.70
N LYS A 73 15.04 7.70 -5.44
CA LYS A 73 14.51 8.29 -6.68
C LYS A 73 13.33 9.23 -6.45
N LYS A 74 13.06 9.63 -5.20
CA LYS A 74 11.95 10.54 -4.83
C LYS A 74 10.59 10.02 -5.29
N GLN A 75 10.33 8.74 -5.04
CA GLN A 75 9.08 8.04 -5.37
C GLN A 75 8.80 7.92 -6.88
N GLN A 76 9.82 8.09 -7.74
CA GLN A 76 9.69 7.84 -9.17
C GLN A 76 9.75 6.34 -9.49
N ASN A 77 8.58 5.73 -9.61
CA ASN A 77 8.45 4.29 -9.86
C ASN A 77 9.06 3.83 -11.20
N SER A 78 9.06 4.68 -12.24
CA SER A 78 9.63 4.36 -13.55
C SER A 78 11.11 3.98 -13.46
N GLU A 79 11.87 4.68 -12.62
CA GLU A 79 13.31 4.44 -12.39
C GLU A 79 13.56 3.13 -11.65
N CYS A 80 12.64 2.73 -10.77
CA CYS A 80 12.75 1.54 -9.92
C CYS A 80 12.07 0.30 -10.50
N ARG A 81 11.65 0.37 -11.77
CA ARG A 81 10.86 -0.67 -12.40
C ARG A 81 11.58 -2.01 -12.47
N HIS A 82 12.88 -1.99 -12.76
CA HIS A 82 13.70 -3.22 -12.77
C HIS A 82 13.74 -3.87 -11.37
N VAL A 83 13.95 -3.09 -10.30
CA VAL A 83 13.94 -3.60 -8.91
C VAL A 83 12.56 -4.12 -8.50
N ALA A 84 11.49 -3.46 -8.94
CA ALA A 84 10.12 -3.93 -8.72
C ALA A 84 9.84 -5.26 -9.41
N LYS A 85 10.46 -5.51 -10.58
CA LYS A 85 10.36 -6.77 -11.32
C LYS A 85 10.94 -7.91 -10.48
N ASP A 86 12.12 -7.73 -9.90
CA ASP A 86 12.78 -8.74 -9.06
C ASP A 86 11.94 -9.08 -7.83
N TYR A 87 11.32 -8.07 -7.21
CA TYR A 87 10.41 -8.29 -6.08
C TYR A 87 9.17 -9.10 -6.48
N PHE A 88 8.53 -8.80 -7.62
CA PHE A 88 7.41 -9.59 -8.10
C PHE A 88 7.81 -11.01 -8.51
N GLU A 89 9.01 -11.17 -9.09
CA GLU A 89 9.54 -12.48 -9.44
C GLU A 89 9.71 -13.36 -8.21
N CYS A 90 10.33 -12.86 -7.14
CA CYS A 90 10.44 -13.59 -5.88
C CYS A 90 9.04 -14.04 -5.39
N ARG A 91 8.06 -13.14 -5.38
CA ARG A 91 6.71 -13.48 -4.90
C ARG A 91 6.03 -14.54 -5.75
N MET A 92 6.21 -14.51 -7.06
CA MET A 92 5.67 -15.53 -7.98
C MET A 92 6.36 -16.88 -7.84
N GLN A 93 7.65 -16.92 -7.53
CA GLN A 93 8.41 -18.15 -7.31
C GLN A 93 8.02 -18.83 -5.98
N HIS A 94 7.74 -18.04 -4.95
CA HIS A 94 7.40 -18.53 -3.61
C HIS A 94 5.90 -18.66 -3.33
N GLY A 95 5.04 -18.51 -4.35
CA GLY A 95 3.58 -18.66 -4.19
C GLY A 95 2.92 -17.54 -3.36
N LEU A 96 3.61 -16.41 -3.17
CA LEU A 96 3.10 -15.20 -2.52
C LEU A 96 2.36 -14.28 -3.52
N MET A 97 2.25 -14.72 -4.77
CA MET A 97 1.53 -14.11 -5.88
C MET A 97 1.33 -15.16 -6.99
N ASP A 98 0.17 -15.15 -7.66
CA ASP A 98 -0.04 -16.01 -8.83
C ASP A 98 0.95 -15.67 -9.95
N LYS A 99 1.42 -16.69 -10.66
CA LYS A 99 2.30 -16.52 -11.82
C LYS A 99 1.53 -15.84 -12.95
N GLU A 100 2.02 -14.70 -13.39
CA GLU A 100 1.43 -13.90 -14.48
C GLU A 100 2.48 -13.53 -15.52
N GLU A 101 2.04 -13.31 -16.76
CA GLU A 101 2.92 -12.83 -17.81
C GLU A 101 3.39 -11.40 -17.51
N TRP A 102 4.69 -11.14 -17.71
CA TRP A 102 5.28 -9.80 -17.52
C TRP A 102 4.54 -8.70 -18.26
N ARG A 103 4.06 -8.98 -19.49
CA ARG A 103 3.25 -8.04 -20.27
C ARG A 103 1.95 -7.63 -19.56
N LYS A 104 1.27 -8.54 -18.89
CA LYS A 104 0.03 -8.26 -18.12
C LYS A 104 0.32 -7.44 -16.86
N LEU A 105 1.51 -7.61 -16.29
CA LEU A 105 2.03 -6.80 -15.19
C LEU A 105 2.61 -5.45 -15.66
N GLY A 106 2.43 -5.12 -16.94
CA GLY A 106 2.90 -3.89 -17.57
C GLY A 106 4.33 -3.95 -18.08
N TYR A 107 5.14 -4.95 -17.73
CA TYR A 107 6.54 -5.11 -18.14
C TYR A 107 6.74 -5.53 -19.61
N GLY A 108 5.77 -5.25 -20.47
CA GLY A 108 5.94 -5.39 -21.91
C GLY A 108 7.06 -4.49 -22.41
N GLU A 109 7.76 -4.94 -23.46
CA GLU A 109 8.76 -4.15 -24.15
C GLU A 109 8.11 -2.90 -24.72
N SER A 110 8.66 -1.75 -24.37
CA SER A 110 8.46 -0.54 -25.16
C SER A 110 9.39 -0.64 -26.37
N PRO A 111 8.96 -0.20 -27.58
CA PRO A 111 9.78 -0.25 -28.80
C PRO A 111 11.06 0.63 -28.75
N ALA A 112 11.40 1.20 -27.58
CA ALA A 112 12.56 2.06 -27.37
C ALA A 112 13.82 1.30 -26.90
N THR A 113 13.69 0.07 -26.41
CA THR A 113 14.80 -0.64 -25.70
C THR A 113 15.56 -1.65 -26.58
N GLU A 114 15.21 -1.77 -27.86
CA GLU A 114 15.88 -2.66 -28.81
C GLU A 114 17.25 -2.15 -29.29
N LYS A 115 17.63 -0.91 -28.94
CA LYS A 115 18.84 -0.25 -29.48
C LYS A 115 20.15 -0.62 -28.79
N GLN A 116 20.16 -1.37 -27.69
CA GLN A 116 21.39 -1.66 -26.93
C GLN A 116 21.95 -3.08 -27.11
N GLN A 117 21.31 -3.93 -27.94
CA GLN A 117 21.84 -5.27 -28.25
C GLN A 117 22.35 -5.44 -29.68
N ILE A 118 22.29 -4.40 -30.51
CA ILE A 118 22.87 -4.38 -31.86
C ILE A 118 24.10 -3.45 -31.85
N SER A 119 25.11 -3.83 -31.08
CA SER A 119 26.50 -3.37 -31.28
C SER A 119 27.45 -4.42 -30.71
N GLN A 120 27.44 -5.59 -31.33
CA GLN A 120 28.63 -6.43 -31.46
C GLN A 120 28.92 -6.53 -32.96
#